data_AF-A0A947AHV8-F1
#
_entry.id   AF-A0A947AHV8-F1
#
_cell.length_a   1.000
_cell.length_b   1.000
_cell.length_c   1.000
_cell.angle_alpha   90.00
_cell.angle_beta   90.00
_cell.angle_gamma   90.00
#
_symmetry.space_group_name_H-M   'P 1'
#
loop_
_entity.id
_entity.type
_entity.pdbx_description
1 polymer ?
#
loop_
_entity_poly.entity_id
_entity_poly.type
_entity_poly.pdbx_seq_one_letter_code
_entity_poly.pdbx_strand_id
1 'polypeptide(L)'
;MLQGTQNANNNDHNLWGFGQLRYVHNGGDLYESDGINKTPFSLNKPDLKNQERLIVSRLRVGLRGGLDDGNKINYFILTEFGKNGITNPLGYSQNNHLTDLSLTFRYFPVNIRVGQYKYPGSEEGLMARFTSPFIQFTTLSDQLMLERFISPQSVQDATYLGTPAYSVGAYRDTGIKLFQKYNFDKTS
;
A
#
# COMPACT_ATOMS: atom_id res chain seq x y z
N MET A 1 14.59 -8.47 -7.45
CA MET A 1 14.13 -9.53 -6.51
C MET A 1 12.68 -9.30 -6.16
N LEU A 2 11.83 -10.34 -6.15
CA LEU A 2 10.43 -10.23 -5.72
C LEU A 2 10.38 -9.98 -4.20
N GLN A 3 9.59 -8.99 -3.76
CA GLN A 3 9.45 -8.68 -2.33
C GLN A 3 9.04 -9.93 -1.55
N GLY A 4 9.75 -10.22 -0.44
CA GLY A 4 9.47 -11.36 0.43
C GLY A 4 10.06 -12.72 -0.02
N THR A 5 11.03 -12.75 -0.94
CA THR A 5 11.80 -13.97 -1.25
C THR A 5 13.22 -13.87 -0.68
N GLN A 6 13.65 -14.87 0.09
CA GLN A 6 14.99 -14.94 0.68
C GLN A 6 15.90 -15.91 -0.10
N ASN A 7 17.22 -15.71 -0.03
CA ASN A 7 18.21 -16.67 -0.55
C ASN A 7 18.21 -17.95 0.28
N ALA A 8 18.41 -19.09 -0.37
CA ALA A 8 18.14 -20.41 0.21
C ALA A 8 19.00 -20.83 1.43
N ASN A 9 20.04 -20.06 1.78
CA ASN A 9 21.08 -20.52 2.70
C ASN A 9 21.08 -19.88 4.10
N ASN A 10 20.09 -19.07 4.47
CA ASN A 10 20.02 -18.52 5.82
C ASN A 10 18.58 -18.48 6.35
N ASN A 11 18.41 -18.95 7.58
CA ASN A 11 17.17 -18.89 8.35
C ASN A 11 17.02 -17.49 9.02
N ASP A 12 17.41 -16.44 8.30
CA ASP A 12 17.55 -15.11 8.88
C ASP A 12 16.20 -14.41 9.00
N HIS A 13 15.74 -14.33 10.25
CA HIS A 13 14.63 -13.48 10.65
C HIS A 13 15.07 -12.02 10.63
N ASN A 14 14.47 -11.23 9.75
CA ASN A 14 14.81 -9.84 9.52
C ASN A 14 13.63 -8.94 9.90
N LEU A 15 13.80 -8.20 10.99
CA LEU A 15 12.93 -7.10 11.40
C LEU A 15 13.43 -5.79 10.77
N TRP A 16 12.54 -5.02 10.18
CA TRP A 16 12.86 -3.72 9.61
C TRP A 16 11.71 -2.73 9.79
N GLY A 17 12.06 -1.44 9.76
CA GLY A 17 11.10 -0.36 9.87
C GLY A 17 11.31 0.71 8.81
N PHE A 18 10.27 1.47 8.52
CA PHE A 18 10.35 2.63 7.62
C PHE A 18 9.39 3.72 8.10
N GLY A 19 9.92 4.93 8.33
CA GLY A 19 9.14 6.11 8.71
C GLY A 19 9.28 7.21 7.66
N GLN A 20 8.19 7.94 7.41
CA GLN A 20 8.18 9.11 6.52
C GLN A 20 7.33 10.23 7.11
N LEU A 21 8.00 11.31 7.50
CA LEU A 21 7.36 12.59 7.85
C LEU A 21 7.08 13.40 6.58
N ARG A 22 5.97 14.12 6.59
CA ARG A 22 5.55 14.93 5.44
C ARG A 22 4.88 16.22 5.93
N TYR A 23 5.36 17.34 5.43
CA TYR A 23 4.68 18.63 5.51
C TYR A 23 4.10 18.97 4.13
N VAL A 24 2.84 19.40 4.08
CA VAL A 24 2.17 19.84 2.84
C VAL A 24 1.41 21.12 3.14
N HIS A 25 1.56 22.10 2.27
CA HIS A 25 0.79 23.33 2.25
C HIS A 25 0.20 23.52 0.84
N ASN A 26 -1.09 23.82 0.77
CA ASN A 26 -1.84 24.05 -0.46
C ASN A 26 -2.42 25.46 -0.42
N GLY A 27 -1.92 26.33 -1.30
CA GLY A 27 -2.34 27.73 -1.38
C GLY A 27 -3.55 27.97 -2.29
N GLY A 28 -4.30 26.92 -2.66
CA GLY A 28 -5.50 27.07 -3.47
C GLY A 28 -6.62 27.78 -2.70
N ASP A 29 -7.39 28.64 -3.37
CA ASP A 29 -8.52 29.31 -2.74
C ASP A 29 -9.62 28.30 -2.40
N LEU A 30 -10.30 28.51 -1.26
CA LEU A 30 -11.48 27.74 -0.87
C LEU A 30 -12.74 28.44 -1.37
N TYR A 31 -13.54 27.71 -2.13
CA TYR A 31 -14.90 28.08 -2.52
C TYR A 31 -15.91 27.32 -1.66
N GLU A 32 -16.53 28.04 -0.73
CA GLU A 32 -17.59 27.53 0.14
C GLU A 32 -18.92 28.19 -0.22
N SER A 33 -19.97 27.38 -0.36
CA SER A 33 -21.33 27.81 -0.66
C SER A 33 -22.26 27.03 0.26
N ASP A 34 -23.04 27.74 1.07
CA ASP A 34 -24.01 27.16 2.01
C ASP A 34 -23.40 26.19 3.04
N GLY A 35 -22.20 26.49 3.54
CA GLY A 35 -21.49 25.60 4.49
C GLY A 35 -20.86 24.37 3.83
N ILE A 36 -20.97 24.23 2.51
CA ILE A 36 -20.42 23.12 1.73
C ILE A 36 -19.23 23.63 0.94
N ASN A 37 -18.05 23.05 1.22
CA ASN A 37 -16.86 23.29 0.42
C ASN A 37 -17.01 22.62 -0.95
N LYS A 38 -17.11 23.44 -2.01
CA LYS A 38 -17.26 23.00 -3.40
C LYS A 38 -15.94 23.04 -4.17
N THR A 39 -14.82 23.24 -3.49
CA THR A 39 -13.52 23.42 -4.13
C THR A 39 -12.94 22.09 -4.59
N PRO A 40 -12.70 21.91 -5.89
CA PRO A 40 -11.93 20.77 -6.35
C PRO A 40 -10.44 20.99 -6.04
N PHE A 41 -9.80 20.03 -5.36
CA PHE A 41 -8.34 19.92 -5.18
C PHE A 41 -7.61 20.92 -4.25
N SER A 42 -8.31 21.82 -3.54
CA SER A 42 -7.64 22.77 -2.60
C SER A 42 -7.38 22.20 -1.19
N LEU A 43 -7.85 20.98 -0.89
CA LEU A 43 -7.66 20.31 0.41
C LEU A 43 -6.64 19.17 0.29
N ASN A 44 -5.84 18.94 1.34
CA ASN A 44 -4.78 17.94 1.29
C ASN A 44 -5.28 16.52 1.59
N LYS A 45 -4.88 15.55 0.75
CA LYS A 45 -5.03 14.11 1.02
C LYS A 45 -4.27 13.71 2.31
N PRO A 46 -4.74 12.72 3.09
CA PRO A 46 -5.74 11.71 2.71
C PRO A 46 -7.19 11.97 3.17
N ASP A 47 -7.43 12.85 4.14
CA ASP A 47 -8.76 13.13 4.69
C ASP A 47 -9.43 14.38 4.10
N LEU A 48 -8.72 15.16 3.28
CA LEU A 48 -9.23 16.35 2.60
C LEU A 48 -9.87 17.38 3.55
N LYS A 49 -9.29 17.57 4.74
CA LYS A 49 -9.83 18.54 5.73
C LYS A 49 -9.06 19.84 5.83
N ASN A 50 -7.74 19.79 5.66
CA ASN A 50 -6.86 20.93 5.91
C ASN A 50 -6.03 21.26 4.67
N GLN A 51 -5.74 22.54 4.46
CA GLN A 51 -4.83 23.02 3.42
C GLN A 51 -3.37 23.02 3.86
N GLU A 52 -3.10 22.91 5.16
CA GLU A 52 -1.75 22.79 5.71
C GLU A 52 -1.69 21.69 6.76
N ARG A 53 -0.64 20.85 6.68
CA ARG A 53 -0.44 19.79 7.68
C ARG A 53 0.98 19.23 7.72
N LEU A 54 1.47 19.00 8.94
CA LEU A 54 2.56 18.09 9.25
C LEU A 54 1.98 16.71 9.65
N ILE A 55 2.39 15.63 8.98
CA ILE A 55 1.93 14.27 9.26
C ILE A 55 3.06 13.25 9.22
N VAL A 56 2.89 12.18 10.00
CA VAL A 56 3.57 10.90 9.76
C VAL A 56 2.80 10.18 8.65
N SER A 57 3.27 10.34 7.41
CA SER A 57 2.57 9.81 6.23
C SER A 57 2.71 8.30 6.08
N ARG A 58 3.84 7.74 6.52
CA ARG A 58 4.08 6.29 6.55
C ARG A 58 4.87 5.94 7.80
N LEU A 59 4.47 4.88 8.46
CA LEU A 59 5.20 4.26 9.55
C LEU A 59 4.97 2.76 9.44
N ARG A 60 5.96 2.04 8.94
CA ARG A 60 5.86 0.62 8.64
C ARG A 60 6.80 -0.18 9.50
N VAL A 61 6.32 -1.33 9.94
CA VAL A 61 7.12 -2.35 10.62
C VAL A 61 6.91 -3.65 9.87
N GLY A 62 8.00 -4.24 9.39
CA GLY A 62 7.99 -5.44 8.60
C GLY A 62 8.88 -6.53 9.19
N LEU A 63 8.42 -7.77 9.09
CA LEU A 63 9.15 -8.95 9.51
C LEU A 63 9.16 -9.96 8.38
N ARG A 64 10.33 -10.57 8.11
CA ARG A 64 10.45 -11.61 7.09
C ARG A 64 11.48 -12.66 7.52
N GLY A 65 11.27 -13.92 7.17
CA GLY A 65 12.16 -15.01 7.57
C GLY A 65 11.90 -16.30 6.82
N GLY A 66 12.76 -17.30 7.06
CA GLY A 66 12.43 -18.72 6.87
C GLY A 66 11.74 -19.26 8.12
N LEU A 67 10.95 -20.33 7.98
CA LEU A 67 10.38 -21.10 9.09
C LEU A 67 11.06 -22.48 9.24
N ASP A 68 11.96 -22.83 8.32
CA ASP A 68 12.64 -24.12 8.26
C ASP A 68 14.11 -23.93 7.85
N ASP A 69 14.97 -24.85 8.28
CA ASP A 69 16.41 -24.76 8.04
C ASP A 69 16.80 -24.88 6.55
N GLY A 70 15.91 -25.45 5.73
CA GLY A 70 16.04 -25.48 4.27
C GLY A 70 15.45 -24.26 3.56
N ASN A 71 14.91 -23.32 4.32
CA ASN A 71 14.24 -22.11 3.86
C ASN A 71 13.07 -22.41 2.88
N LYS A 72 12.52 -23.64 2.84
CA LYS A 72 11.42 -24.05 1.96
C LYS A 72 10.11 -23.32 2.28
N ILE A 73 9.96 -22.78 3.48
CA ILE A 73 8.81 -22.00 3.91
C ILE A 73 9.29 -20.62 4.34
N ASN A 74 8.91 -19.59 3.59
CA ASN A 74 9.15 -18.19 3.94
C ASN A 74 7.88 -17.52 4.44
N TYR A 75 8.04 -16.53 5.31
CA TYR A 75 6.95 -15.64 5.71
C TYR A 75 7.31 -14.17 5.50
N PHE A 76 6.29 -13.35 5.26
CA PHE A 76 6.41 -11.90 5.17
C PHE A 76 5.19 -11.23 5.81
N ILE A 77 5.46 -10.36 6.79
CA ILE A 77 4.46 -9.59 7.53
C ILE A 77 4.82 -8.11 7.42
N LEU A 78 3.84 -7.25 7.16
CA LEU A 78 4.03 -5.81 7.11
C LEU A 78 2.80 -5.06 7.62
N THR A 79 3.00 -4.22 8.63
CA THR A 79 1.94 -3.36 9.18
C THR A 79 2.26 -1.89 8.92
N GLU A 80 1.22 -1.09 8.68
CA GLU A 80 1.27 0.36 8.45
C GLU A 80 0.52 1.10 9.58
N PHE A 81 1.14 2.14 10.11
CA PHE A 81 0.63 3.00 11.18
C PHE A 81 0.61 4.49 10.77
N GLY A 82 1.22 4.86 9.64
CA GLY A 82 1.21 6.24 9.17
C GLY A 82 -0.14 6.64 8.59
N LYS A 83 -0.48 7.94 8.61
CA LYS A 83 -1.73 8.47 8.04
C LYS A 83 -1.61 8.62 6.52
N ASN A 84 -2.21 7.69 5.79
CA ASN A 84 -2.25 7.70 4.33
C ASN A 84 -3.58 7.09 3.83
N GLY A 85 -3.70 6.85 2.52
CA GLY A 85 -4.92 6.29 1.93
C GLY A 85 -5.31 4.90 2.45
N ILE A 86 -4.41 4.17 3.11
CA ILE A 86 -4.69 2.86 3.70
C ILE A 86 -5.39 3.04 5.06
N THR A 87 -4.81 3.85 5.94
CA THR A 87 -5.24 3.98 7.33
C THR A 87 -6.23 5.11 7.56
N ASN A 88 -6.22 6.17 6.74
CA ASN A 88 -7.01 7.37 6.97
C ASN A 88 -7.55 8.02 5.69
N PRO A 89 -8.17 7.28 4.74
CA PRO A 89 -8.91 7.89 3.65
C PRO A 89 -10.13 8.68 4.16
N LEU A 90 -10.65 9.63 3.38
CA LEU A 90 -11.85 10.40 3.71
C LEU A 90 -12.97 9.49 4.24
N GLY A 91 -13.55 9.79 5.40
CA GLY A 91 -14.67 9.02 5.98
C GLY A 91 -14.30 7.68 6.64
N TYR A 92 -13.06 7.20 6.51
CA TYR A 92 -12.61 5.94 7.11
C TYR A 92 -11.24 6.10 7.81
N SER A 93 -11.17 5.76 9.09
CA SER A 93 -9.96 5.95 9.90
C SER A 93 -9.67 4.74 10.78
N GLN A 94 -8.47 4.20 10.65
CA GLN A 94 -7.88 3.17 11.49
C GLN A 94 -6.46 3.60 11.89
N ASN A 95 -6.04 3.25 13.11
CA ASN A 95 -4.72 3.63 13.62
C ASN A 95 -3.60 2.74 13.06
N ASN A 96 -3.95 1.55 12.59
CA ASN A 96 -3.04 0.54 12.08
C ASN A 96 -3.74 -0.30 11.02
N HIS A 97 -2.97 -0.83 10.07
CA HIS A 97 -3.47 -1.72 9.04
C HIS A 97 -2.42 -2.79 8.70
N LEU A 98 -2.83 -4.06 8.69
CA LEU A 98 -2.00 -5.15 8.24
C LEU A 98 -1.99 -5.16 6.72
N THR A 99 -0.87 -4.75 6.13
CA THR A 99 -0.77 -4.56 4.68
C THR A 99 -0.29 -5.81 3.95
N ASP A 100 0.57 -6.62 4.55
CA ASP A 100 1.01 -7.88 3.94
C ASP A 100 1.09 -8.95 5.03
N LEU A 101 0.58 -10.13 4.69
CA LEU A 101 0.69 -11.36 5.48
C LEU A 101 0.71 -12.51 4.49
N SER A 102 1.91 -13.00 4.18
CA SER A 102 2.06 -14.07 3.20
C SER A 102 3.04 -15.14 3.62
N LEU A 103 2.75 -16.37 3.19
CA LEU A 103 3.61 -17.53 3.29
C LEU A 103 4.03 -17.95 1.88
N THR A 104 5.29 -18.31 1.69
CA THR A 104 5.81 -18.80 0.40
C THR A 104 6.42 -20.18 0.59
N PHE A 105 5.89 -21.16 -0.13
CA PHE A 105 6.33 -22.54 -0.17
C PHE A 105 7.20 -22.78 -1.43
N ARG A 106 8.37 -23.37 -1.23
CA ARG A 106 9.39 -23.62 -2.28
C ARG A 106 9.68 -25.12 -2.47
N TYR A 107 8.66 -25.96 -2.30
CA TYR A 107 8.79 -27.42 -2.44
C TYR A 107 8.78 -27.91 -3.89
N PHE A 108 8.22 -27.12 -4.79
CA PHE A 108 8.05 -27.45 -6.20
C PHE A 108 9.02 -26.62 -7.07
N PRO A 109 9.24 -26.99 -8.35
CA PRO A 109 9.97 -26.12 -9.30
C PRO A 109 9.36 -24.72 -9.44
N VAL A 110 8.10 -24.56 -9.02
CA VAL A 110 7.37 -23.30 -8.91
C VAL A 110 7.18 -22.94 -7.44
N ASN A 111 7.42 -21.68 -7.08
CA ASN A 111 7.15 -21.17 -5.74
C ASN A 111 5.67 -20.82 -5.63
N ILE A 112 5.05 -21.23 -4.53
CA ILE A 112 3.65 -20.97 -4.22
C ILE A 112 3.61 -19.97 -3.08
N ARG A 113 3.06 -18.77 -3.31
CA ARG A 113 2.80 -17.79 -2.26
C ARG A 113 1.31 -17.71 -1.98
N VAL A 114 0.94 -17.75 -0.71
CA VAL A 114 -0.43 -17.65 -0.23
C VAL A 114 -0.57 -16.52 0.79
N GLY A 115 -1.73 -15.88 0.82
CA GLY A 115 -2.08 -14.83 1.78
C GLY A 115 -2.26 -13.47 1.12
N GLN A 116 -2.09 -12.41 1.90
CA GLN A 116 -2.20 -11.03 1.43
C GLN A 116 -0.82 -10.51 1.01
N TYR A 117 -0.69 -10.12 -0.24
CA TYR A 117 0.56 -9.61 -0.80
C TYR A 117 0.29 -8.64 -1.94
N LYS A 118 1.33 -7.92 -2.36
CA LYS A 118 1.25 -7.10 -3.57
C LYS A 118 1.05 -7.95 -4.84
N TYR A 119 -0.05 -7.73 -5.56
CA TYR A 119 -0.31 -8.45 -6.81
C TYR A 119 0.64 -7.94 -7.93
N PRO A 120 1.00 -8.81 -8.90
CA PRO A 120 1.78 -8.37 -10.05
C PRO A 120 0.91 -7.49 -10.95
N GLY A 121 1.30 -6.23 -11.13
CA GLY A 121 0.54 -5.29 -11.95
C GLY A 121 1.33 -4.02 -12.20
N SER A 122 1.13 -3.01 -11.36
CA SER A 122 1.86 -1.74 -11.47
C SER A 122 3.31 -1.89 -10.99
N GLU A 123 4.28 -1.54 -11.82
CA GLU A 123 5.68 -1.39 -11.41
C GLU A 123 5.80 -0.41 -10.24
N GLU A 124 5.04 0.68 -10.29
CA GLU A 124 5.02 1.71 -9.24
C GLU A 124 4.52 1.16 -7.90
N GLY A 125 3.57 0.21 -7.93
CA GLY A 125 3.08 -0.49 -6.75
C GLY A 125 4.07 -1.53 -6.20
N LEU A 126 4.83 -2.19 -7.09
CA LEU A 126 5.81 -3.22 -6.75
C LEU A 126 7.13 -2.64 -6.24
N MET A 127 7.49 -1.43 -6.65
CA MET A 127 8.67 -0.73 -6.14
C MET A 127 8.57 -0.47 -4.63
N ALA A 128 9.73 -0.53 -3.96
CA ALA A 128 9.82 -0.08 -2.59
C ALA A 128 9.68 1.45 -2.55
N ARG A 129 8.99 1.98 -1.55
CA ARG A 129 8.71 3.43 -1.53
C ARG A 129 9.98 4.26 -1.42
N PHE A 130 10.99 3.77 -0.69
CA PHE A 130 12.26 4.46 -0.51
C PHE A 130 13.12 4.50 -1.79
N THR A 131 12.80 3.69 -2.80
CA THR A 131 13.47 3.73 -4.12
C THR A 131 12.63 4.44 -5.19
N SER A 132 11.44 4.90 -4.86
CA SER A 132 10.57 5.62 -5.81
C SER A 132 11.06 7.07 -5.94
N PRO A 133 11.15 7.62 -7.16
CA PRO A 133 11.57 9.00 -7.37
C PRO A 133 10.53 10.04 -6.93
N PHE A 134 9.28 9.61 -6.73
CA PHE A 134 8.19 10.50 -6.31
C PHE A 134 7.90 10.38 -4.81
N ILE A 135 7.06 11.26 -4.26
CA ILE A 135 6.51 11.13 -2.89
C ILE A 135 5.18 10.37 -2.83
N GLN A 136 4.39 10.47 -3.91
CA GLN A 136 3.06 9.86 -4.09
C GLN A 136 3.03 8.97 -5.33
N PHE A 137 1.92 8.28 -5.57
CA PHE A 137 1.72 7.57 -6.83
C PHE A 137 1.44 8.56 -7.97
N THR A 138 1.81 8.20 -9.19
CA THR A 138 1.40 8.95 -10.38
C THR A 138 -0.13 9.01 -10.49
N THR A 139 -0.67 10.08 -11.06
CA THR A 139 -2.12 10.27 -11.17
C THR A 139 -2.78 9.10 -11.91
N LEU A 140 -2.13 8.59 -12.96
CA LEU A 140 -2.59 7.41 -13.69
C LEU A 140 -2.69 6.18 -12.78
N SER A 141 -1.63 5.86 -12.04
CA SER A 141 -1.61 4.72 -11.14
C SER A 141 -2.60 4.87 -9.98
N ASP A 142 -2.77 6.08 -9.43
CA ASP A 142 -3.68 6.39 -8.32
C ASP A 142 -5.17 6.38 -8.74
N GLN A 143 -5.48 6.65 -10.01
CA GLN A 143 -6.87 6.70 -10.49
C GLN A 143 -7.31 5.44 -11.23
N LEU A 144 -6.43 4.82 -12.03
CA LEU A 144 -6.79 3.72 -12.92
C LEU A 144 -6.41 2.34 -12.37
N MET A 145 -5.35 2.27 -11.55
CA MET A 145 -4.82 0.98 -11.09
C MET A 145 -5.09 0.72 -9.61
N LEU A 146 -5.25 1.77 -8.81
CA LEU A 146 -5.44 1.65 -7.38
C LEU A 146 -6.92 1.51 -7.05
N GLU A 147 -7.29 0.32 -6.57
CA GLU A 147 -8.65 0.03 -6.18
C GLU A 147 -9.10 0.87 -4.98
N ARG A 148 -10.31 1.42 -5.08
CA ARG A 148 -11.00 2.18 -4.04
C ARG A 148 -12.37 1.57 -3.80
N PHE A 149 -12.61 1.15 -2.56
CA PHE A 149 -13.90 0.64 -2.15
C PHE A 149 -14.76 1.81 -1.70
N ILE A 150 -15.87 2.02 -2.41
CA ILE A 150 -16.74 3.17 -2.22
C ILE A 150 -18.09 2.69 -1.68
N SER A 151 -18.55 3.30 -0.60
CA SER A 151 -19.93 3.19 -0.15
C SER A 151 -20.74 4.33 -0.76
N PRO A 152 -21.92 4.05 -1.35
CA PRO A 152 -22.80 5.12 -1.81
C PRO A 152 -23.28 5.93 -0.60
N GLN A 153 -23.02 7.23 -0.62
CA GLN A 153 -23.63 8.16 0.33
C GLN A 153 -24.59 9.07 -0.44
N SER A 154 -25.86 9.02 -0.07
CA SER A 154 -26.86 9.96 -0.58
C SER A 154 -26.62 11.33 0.05
N VAL A 155 -26.39 12.34 -0.78
CA VAL A 155 -26.44 13.74 -0.38
C VAL A 155 -27.62 14.39 -1.10
N GLN A 156 -28.61 14.84 -0.32
CA GLN A 156 -29.80 15.59 -0.77
C GLN A 156 -30.51 14.94 -1.98
N ASP A 157 -30.86 13.65 -1.86
CA ASP A 157 -31.72 12.89 -2.79
C ASP A 157 -31.35 12.87 -4.30
N ALA A 158 -30.18 13.40 -4.69
CA ALA A 158 -29.79 13.50 -6.10
C ALA A 158 -28.29 13.26 -6.38
N THR A 159 -27.43 13.28 -5.36
CA THR A 159 -25.98 13.09 -5.57
C THR A 159 -25.47 11.89 -4.78
N TYR A 160 -25.10 10.81 -5.48
CA TYR A 160 -24.31 9.72 -4.89
C TYR A 160 -22.86 10.16 -4.81
N LEU A 161 -22.46 10.77 -3.70
CA LEU A 161 -21.04 10.95 -3.41
C LEU A 161 -20.51 9.64 -2.83
N GLY A 162 -19.44 9.14 -3.45
CA GLY A 162 -18.78 7.95 -2.98
C GLY A 162 -17.85 8.26 -1.81
N THR A 163 -18.15 7.78 -0.61
CA THR A 163 -17.18 7.81 0.49
C THR A 163 -16.41 6.49 0.57
N PRO A 164 -15.10 6.51 0.85
CA PRO A 164 -14.34 5.30 1.13
C PRO A 164 -15.00 4.41 2.20
N ALA A 165 -15.40 3.21 1.81
CA ALA A 165 -15.95 2.19 2.72
C ALA A 165 -14.86 1.50 3.54
N TYR A 166 -13.68 1.35 2.94
CA TYR A 166 -12.53 0.63 3.50
C TYR A 166 -11.21 1.30 3.11
N SER A 167 -10.12 0.79 3.68
CA SER A 167 -8.75 1.09 3.23
C SER A 167 -8.61 0.94 1.72
N VAL A 168 -7.85 1.81 1.06
CA VAL A 168 -7.48 1.60 -0.35
C VAL A 168 -6.67 0.30 -0.51
N GLY A 169 -6.87 -0.40 -1.63
CA GLY A 169 -6.21 -1.70 -1.87
C GLY A 169 -4.68 -1.62 -1.92
N ALA A 170 -4.12 -0.46 -2.28
CA ALA A 170 -2.67 -0.19 -2.27
C ALA A 170 -1.82 -1.29 -2.95
N TYR A 171 -2.32 -1.79 -4.09
CA TYR A 171 -1.75 -2.87 -4.90
C TYR A 171 -1.66 -4.23 -4.19
N ARG A 172 -2.45 -4.46 -3.14
CA ARG A 172 -2.51 -5.74 -2.43
C ARG A 172 -3.81 -6.44 -2.69
N ASP A 173 -3.69 -7.76 -2.74
CA ASP A 173 -4.82 -8.67 -2.83
C ASP A 173 -4.53 -9.93 -2.01
N THR A 174 -5.57 -10.66 -1.66
CA THR A 174 -5.49 -11.93 -0.95
C THR A 174 -5.69 -13.07 -1.94
N GLY A 175 -4.70 -13.96 -2.04
CA GLY A 175 -4.83 -15.07 -2.97
C GLY A 175 -3.67 -16.04 -2.97
N ILE A 176 -3.54 -16.75 -4.09
CA ILE A 176 -2.48 -17.70 -4.36
C ILE A 176 -1.71 -17.23 -5.60
N LYS A 177 -0.40 -17.07 -5.48
CA LYS A 177 0.51 -16.68 -6.56
C LYS A 177 1.51 -17.79 -6.81
N LEU A 178 1.57 -18.21 -8.07
CA LEU A 178 2.58 -19.13 -8.59
C LEU A 178 3.67 -18.30 -9.29
N PHE A 179 4.93 -18.50 -8.93
CA PHE A 179 6.03 -17.80 -9.60
C PHE A 179 7.33 -18.60 -9.61
N GLN A 180 8.12 -18.37 -10.65
CA GLN A 180 9.43 -19.00 -10.83
C GLN A 180 10.51 -17.92 -10.91
N LYS A 181 11.69 -18.24 -10.37
CA LYS A 181 12.86 -17.37 -10.45
C LYS A 181 13.76 -17.89 -11.56
N TYR A 182 14.02 -17.04 -12.56
CA TYR A 182 15.04 -17.28 -13.58
C TYR A 182 16.24 -16.39 -13.29
N ASN A 183 17.43 -16.98 -13.25
CA ASN A 183 18.68 -16.23 -13.17
C ASN A 183 19.26 -16.14 -14.58
N PHE A 184 19.32 -14.94 -15.15
CA PHE A 184 19.84 -14.72 -16.50
C PHE A 184 21.36 -14.54 -16.55
N ASP A 185 22.05 -14.55 -15.41
CA ASP A 185 23.51 -14.36 -15.29
C ASP A 185 24.35 -15.65 -15.45
N LYS A 186 23.80 -16.67 -16.13
CA LYS A 186 24.57 -17.87 -16.52
C LYS A 186 24.35 -18.16 -18.01
N THR A 187 24.85 -17.29 -18.86
CA THR A 187 25.44 -17.73 -20.13
C THR A 187 26.77 -18.43 -19.80
N SER A 188 26.97 -19.60 -20.41
CA SER A 188 28.14 -20.48 -20.27
C SER A 188 29.49 -19.78 -20.29
#